data_AF-R5L2E8-F1
#
_entry.id   AF-R5L2E8-F1
#
_cell.length_a   1.000
_cell.length_b   1.000
_cell.length_c   1.000
_cell.angle_alpha   90.00
_cell.angle_beta   90.00
_cell.angle_gamma   90.00
#
_symmetry.space_group_name_H-M   'P 1'
#
loop_
_entity.id
_entity.type
_entity.pdbx_description
1 polymer ?
#
loop_
_entity_poly.entity_id
_entity_poly.type
_entity_poly.pdbx_seq_one_letter_code
_entity_poly.pdbx_strand_id
1 'polypeptide(L)'
;MATINFLKRKDSKNAGALGSVIAYCTQRYKTEIEDTGVRLVSGVNCIAERAFKDFMDTKKQFNKTDGVQFYYAIQSFEEETNNNPLKKKQT
;
A
#
# COMPACT_ATOMS: atom_id res chain seq x y z
N MET A 1 19.77 -7.20 3.93
CA MET A 1 18.64 -8.09 3.57
C MET A 1 17.32 -7.32 3.59
N ALA A 2 16.30 -7.73 2.82
CA ALA A 2 14.95 -7.16 2.92
C ALA A 2 14.01 -8.15 3.62
N THR A 3 13.24 -7.68 4.60
CA THR A 3 12.32 -8.51 5.39
C THR A 3 10.88 -8.07 5.14
N ILE A 4 9.96 -9.02 4.93
CA ILE A 4 8.53 -8.75 4.75
C ILE A 4 7.77 -9.26 5.96
N ASN A 5 7.03 -8.37 6.61
CA ASN A 5 6.18 -8.68 7.76
C ASN A 5 4.71 -8.43 7.43
N PHE A 6 3.87 -9.44 7.58
CA PHE A 6 2.42 -9.31 7.42
C PHE A 6 1.75 -8.95 8.75
N LEU A 7 1.02 -7.83 8.77
CA LEU A 7 0.26 -7.39 9.92
C LEU A 7 -1.13 -8.01 9.91
N LYS A 8 -1.43 -8.76 10.97
CA LYS A 8 -2.76 -9.34 11.18
C LYS A 8 -3.72 -8.28 11.74
N ARG A 9 -4.51 -7.68 10.86
CA ARG A 9 -5.59 -6.76 11.24
C ARG A 9 -6.92 -7.50 11.43
N LYS A 10 -7.55 -7.29 12.60
CA LYS A 10 -8.85 -7.90 12.94
C LYS A 10 -9.98 -7.40 12.02
N ASP A 11 -9.86 -6.18 11.53
CA ASP A 11 -10.80 -5.50 10.65
C ASP A 11 -10.48 -5.67 9.15
N SER A 12 -9.64 -6.65 8.80
CA SER A 12 -9.27 -6.95 7.41
C SER A 12 -10.44 -7.35 6.52
N LYS A 13 -11.60 -7.72 7.09
CA LYS A 13 -12.84 -8.00 6.36
C LYS A 13 -13.70 -6.76 6.08
N ASN A 14 -13.34 -5.60 6.64
CA ASN A 14 -14.11 -4.36 6.47
C ASN A 14 -13.53 -3.52 5.31
N ALA A 15 -14.38 -3.15 4.34
CA ALA A 15 -13.98 -2.27 3.24
C ALA A 15 -13.56 -0.87 3.72
N GLY A 16 -14.23 -0.30 4.72
CA GLY A 16 -13.82 0.98 5.31
C GLY A 16 -12.41 0.91 5.92
N ALA A 17 -12.04 -0.23 6.51
CA ALA A 17 -10.70 -0.42 7.05
C ALA A 17 -9.62 -0.44 5.95
N LEU A 18 -9.92 -0.97 4.76
CA LEU A 18 -9.04 -0.88 3.58
C LEU A 18 -8.78 0.59 3.20
N GLY A 19 -9.82 1.41 3.14
CA GLY A 19 -9.69 2.85 2.87
C GLY A 19 -8.80 3.55 3.90
N SER A 20 -9.00 3.24 5.18
CA SER A 20 -8.17 3.79 6.26
C SER A 20 -6.70 3.36 6.17
N VAL A 21 -6.41 2.12 5.77
CA VAL A 21 -5.02 1.66 5.53
C VAL A 21 -4.39 2.46 4.41
N ILE A 22 -5.07 2.56 3.27
CA ILE A 22 -4.56 3.29 2.10
C ILE A 22 -4.26 4.74 2.50
N ALA A 23 -5.21 5.41 3.14
CA ALA A 23 -5.04 6.79 3.59
C ALA A 23 -3.82 6.96 4.53
N TYR A 24 -3.62 6.03 5.46
CA TYR A 24 -2.46 6.02 6.34
C TYR A 24 -1.14 5.82 5.58
N CYS A 25 -1.09 4.86 4.67
CA CYS A 25 0.11 4.55 3.88
C CYS A 25 0.49 5.68 2.93
N THR A 26 -0.48 6.49 2.47
CA THR A 26 -0.24 7.57 1.50
C THR A 26 -0.10 8.97 2.14
N GLN A 27 0.03 9.05 3.47
CA GLN A 27 0.19 10.32 4.18
C GLN A 27 1.38 11.11 3.66
N ARG A 28 1.17 12.40 3.36
CA ARG A 28 2.16 13.25 2.68
C ARG A 28 3.50 13.30 3.37
N TYR A 29 3.50 13.59 4.66
CA TYR A 29 4.72 13.68 5.46
C TYR A 29 5.54 12.37 5.53
N LYS A 30 4.97 11.21 5.18
CA LYS A 30 5.69 9.92 5.13
C LYS A 30 6.19 9.54 3.74
N THR A 31 5.63 10.14 2.71
CA THR A 31 5.73 9.67 1.32
C THR A 31 6.13 10.78 0.38
N GLU A 32 6.58 11.93 0.88
CA GLU A 32 7.03 13.05 0.09
C GLU A 32 8.50 13.31 0.42
N ILE A 33 9.33 13.48 -0.61
CA ILE A 33 10.73 13.87 -0.43
C ILE A 33 10.74 15.38 -0.14
N GLU A 34 11.15 15.78 1.07
CA GLU A 34 11.04 17.16 1.58
C GLU A 34 11.56 18.22 0.59
N ASP A 35 12.74 18.01 -0.01
CA ASP A 35 13.36 19.01 -0.89
C ASP A 35 12.77 19.10 -2.29
N THR A 36 12.08 18.06 -2.77
CA THR A 36 11.63 17.98 -4.18
C THR A 36 10.11 17.94 -4.33
N GLY A 37 9.37 17.68 -3.25
CA GLY A 37 7.92 17.48 -3.29
C GLY A 37 7.48 16.20 -4.01
N VAL A 38 8.43 15.33 -4.40
CA VAL A 38 8.14 14.10 -5.13
C VAL A 38 7.41 13.10 -4.22
N ARG A 39 6.27 12.60 -4.68
CA ARG A 39 5.43 11.62 -3.98
C ARG A 39 5.91 10.19 -4.29
N LEU A 40 6.32 9.46 -3.27
CA LEU A 40 6.76 8.06 -3.30
C LEU A 40 5.60 7.09 -3.11
N VAL A 41 4.53 7.27 -3.88
CA VAL A 41 3.34 6.41 -3.86
C VAL A 41 3.17 5.79 -5.25
N SER A 42 2.99 4.49 -5.31
CA SER A 42 2.76 3.76 -6.56
C SER A 42 1.75 2.64 -6.34
N GLY A 43 1.14 2.19 -7.44
CA GLY A 43 0.24 1.05 -7.48
C GLY A 43 0.81 -0.05 -8.36
N VAL A 44 0.54 -1.30 -8.00
CA VAL A 44 0.84 -2.47 -8.83
C VAL A 44 -0.45 -2.86 -9.55
N ASN A 45 -0.42 -2.89 -10.89
CA ASN A 45 -1.58 -3.16 -11.75
C ASN A 45 -2.77 -2.19 -11.60
N CYS A 46 -2.61 -1.09 -10.86
CA CYS A 46 -3.62 -0.07 -10.67
C CYS A 46 -2.97 1.32 -10.52
N ILE A 47 -3.79 2.35 -10.65
CA ILE A 47 -3.39 3.73 -10.33
C ILE A 47 -3.59 3.91 -8.82
N ALA A 48 -2.56 4.31 -8.09
CA ALA A 48 -2.58 4.34 -6.63
C ALA A 48 -3.73 5.19 -6.06
N GLU A 49 -3.99 6.34 -6.68
CA GLU A 49 -5.06 7.28 -6.34
C GLU A 49 -6.45 6.67 -6.47
N ARG A 50 -6.60 5.66 -7.35
CA ARG A 50 -7.87 4.95 -7.57
C ARG A 50 -7.90 3.57 -6.93
N ALA A 51 -6.82 3.12 -6.29
CA ALA A 51 -6.66 1.76 -5.80
C ALA A 51 -7.87 1.27 -4.98
N PHE A 52 -8.37 2.10 -4.05
CA PHE A 52 -9.55 1.74 -3.25
C PHE A 52 -10.77 1.41 -4.13
N LYS A 53 -11.08 2.30 -5.08
CA LYS A 53 -12.21 2.12 -5.99
C LYS A 53 -12.00 0.90 -6.89
N ASP A 54 -10.85 0.80 -7.55
CA ASP A 54 -10.53 -0.28 -8.47
C ASP A 54 -10.60 -1.65 -7.77
N PHE A 55 -10.14 -1.74 -6.51
CA PHE A 55 -10.27 -2.96 -5.71
C PHE A 55 -11.72 -3.32 -5.38
N MET A 56 -12.52 -2.33 -4.97
CA MET A 56 -13.92 -2.57 -4.62
C MET A 56 -14.75 -2.94 -5.84
N ASP A 57 -14.52 -2.28 -6.98
CA ASP A 57 -15.20 -2.57 -8.25
C ASP A 57 -14.87 -3.98 -8.73
N THR A 58 -13.58 -4.37 -8.68
CA THR A 58 -13.14 -5.73 -9.03
C THR A 58 -13.82 -6.78 -8.15
N LYS A 59 -13.84 -6.58 -6.83
CA LYS A 59 -14.49 -7.54 -5.93
C LYS A 59 -15.98 -7.64 -6.15
N LYS A 60 -16.65 -6.53 -6.42
CA LYS A 60 -18.08 -6.51 -6.74
C LYS A 60 -18.35 -7.28 -8.03
N GLN A 61 -17.55 -7.09 -9.06
CA GLN A 61 -17.66 -7.82 -10.33
C GLN A 61 -17.56 -9.34 -10.15
N PHE A 62 -16.71 -9.81 -9.24
CA PHE A 62 -16.49 -11.24 -9.00
C PHE A 62 -17.24 -11.79 -7.77
N ASN A 63 -18.18 -11.04 -7.18
CA ASN A 63 -18.92 -11.42 -5.97
C ASN A 63 -18.03 -11.81 -4.78
N LYS A 64 -16.94 -11.06 -4.56
CA LYS A 64 -15.94 -11.26 -3.48
C LYS A 64 -16.01 -10.17 -2.40
N THR A 65 -17.19 -9.69 -2.07
CA THR A 65 -17.40 -8.60 -1.10
C THR A 65 -17.38 -9.04 0.36
N ASP A 66 -17.56 -10.33 0.64
CA ASP A 66 -17.82 -10.83 2.01
C ASP A 66 -16.59 -11.48 2.68
N GLY A 67 -15.47 -11.55 1.94
CA GLY A 67 -14.22 -12.17 2.38
C GLY A 67 -13.22 -11.19 3.01
N VAL A 68 -11.96 -11.63 3.08
CA VAL A 68 -10.83 -10.75 3.43
C VAL A 68 -10.71 -9.66 2.36
N GLN A 69 -10.73 -8.41 2.80
CA GLN A 69 -10.66 -7.26 1.91
C GLN A 69 -9.24 -6.86 1.59
N PHE A 70 -8.28 -7.09 2.48
CA PHE A 70 -6.89 -6.73 2.23
C PHE A 70 -5.92 -7.52 3.11
N TYR A 71 -4.68 -7.58 2.63
CA TYR A 71 -3.52 -7.92 3.43
C TYR A 71 -2.69 -6.66 3.63
N TYR A 72 -2.10 -6.50 4.82
CA TYR A 72 -1.22 -5.39 5.12
C TYR A 72 0.18 -5.94 5.37
N ALA A 73 1.13 -5.57 4.51
CA ALA A 73 2.52 -5.99 4.61
C ALA A 73 3.44 -4.76 4.74
N ILE A 74 4.51 -4.92 5.51
CA ILE A 74 5.60 -3.94 5.63
C ILE A 74 6.88 -4.62 5.16
N GLN A 75 7.55 -4.00 4.20
CA GLN A 75 8.87 -4.41 3.76
C GLN A 75 9.92 -3.46 4.35
N SER A 76 10.83 -4.01 5.13
CA SER A 76 11.92 -3.27 5.79
C SER A 76 13.26 -3.63 5.15
N PHE A 77 14.20 -2.69 5.20
CA PHE A 77 15.57 -2.85 4.72
C PHE A 77 16.55 -2.50 5.85
N GLU A 78 17.71 -3.15 5.87
CA GLU A 78 18.81 -2.78 6.78
C GLU A 78 19.31 -1.35 6.47
N GLU A 79 19.79 -0.65 7.50
CA GLU A 79 20.26 0.74 7.38
C GLU A 79 21.43 0.88 6.41
N GLU A 80 22.35 -0.09 6.39
CA GLU A 80 23.54 -0.08 5.51
C GLU A 80 23.22 -0.36 4.03
N THR A 81 22.00 -0.79 3.72
CA THR A 81 21.59 -0.94 2.32
C THR A 81 21.43 0.46 1.72
N ASN A 82 22.03 0.72 0.55
CA ASN A 82 21.79 1.98 -0.18
C ASN A 82 20.31 2.09 -0.55
N ASN A 83 19.54 2.77 0.31
CA ASN A 83 18.08 2.72 0.36
C ASN A 83 17.42 3.82 -0.48
N ASN A 84 18.09 4.32 -1.52
CA ASN A 84 17.52 5.36 -2.37
C ASN A 84 16.17 4.89 -2.96
N PRO A 85 15.03 5.51 -2.57
CA PRO A 85 13.72 5.06 -2.99
C PRO A 85 13.50 5.21 -4.50
N LEU A 86 14.24 6.10 -5.18
CA LEU A 86 14.13 6.34 -6.62
C LEU A 86 14.78 5.23 -7.47
N LYS A 87 15.66 4.42 -6.89
CA LYS A 87 16.35 3.32 -7.61
C LYS A 87 15.70 1.95 -7.40
N LYS A 88 14.79 1.81 -6.44
CA LYS A 88 14.09 0.55 -6.17
C LYS A 88 12.88 0.41 -7.10
N LYS A 89 13.05 -0.25 -8.24
CA LYS A 89 11.92 -0.76 -9.03
C LYS A 89 11.29 -1.93 -8.28
N GLN A 90 9.99 -1.89 -8.03
CA GLN A 90 9.25 -3.07 -7.59
C GLN A 90 9.22 -4.05 -8.78
N THR A 91 10.03 -5.10 -8.70
CA THR A 91 9.98 -6.28 -9.59
C THR A 91 8.74 -7.12 -9.32
#